data_AF-A0A7X5WTU7-F1
#
_entry.id   AF-A0A7X5WTU7-F1
#
_cell.length_a   1.000
_cell.length_b   1.000
_cell.length_c   1.000
_cell.angle_alpha   90.00
_cell.angle_beta   90.00
_cell.angle_gamma   90.00
#
_symmetry.space_group_name_H-M   'P 1'
#
loop_
_entity.id
_entity.type
_entity.pdbx_description
1 polymer ?
#
loop_
_entity_poly.entity_id
_entity_poly.type
_entity_poly.pdbx_seq_one_letter_code
_entity_poly.pdbx_strand_id
1 'polypeptide(L)'
;MLAALGYNQLQLYTEHTFAYTGHEVVWRDASPMTHPEMRRLDSLCDRHGLDLVANMNCFGHMGRWLAHEEYRGRAEAPDGTPAIWGEGVMPPGCLAPTEDNAAFGVGLAREMASVVRHRRIHIGGDEPFELGDGVSAAEVAVRGRDHVYLEHLRRIIEPLVADGHQVMFWADLFRRDPSLMSELP
;
A
#
# COMPACT_ATOMS: atom_id res chain seq x y z
N MET A 1 23.65 12.17 8.76
CA MET A 1 23.47 13.13 7.64
C MET A 1 22.08 13.74 7.66
N LEU A 2 20.99 12.98 7.52
CA LEU A 2 19.61 13.51 7.49
C LEU A 2 19.28 14.42 8.68
N ALA A 3 19.53 13.97 9.92
CA ALA A 3 19.32 14.80 11.11
C ALA A 3 20.13 16.11 11.10
N ALA A 4 21.37 16.08 10.60
CA ALA A 4 22.21 17.28 10.49
C ALA A 4 21.71 18.26 9.42
N LEU A 5 20.90 17.79 8.46
CA LEU A 5 20.24 18.61 7.45
C LEU A 5 18.84 19.09 7.90
N GLY A 6 18.44 18.82 9.15
CA GLY A 6 17.16 19.28 9.71
C GLY A 6 15.93 18.45 9.34
N TYR A 7 16.12 17.25 8.78
CA TYR A 7 15.01 16.31 8.62
C TYR A 7 14.57 15.78 9.98
N ASN A 8 13.26 15.54 10.15
CA ASN A 8 12.65 14.97 11.35
C ASN A 8 12.01 13.60 11.10
N GLN A 9 11.96 13.14 9.85
CA GLN A 9 11.31 11.89 9.46
C GLN A 9 12.09 11.20 8.35
N LEU A 10 12.13 9.87 8.43
CA LEU A 10 12.53 8.97 7.35
C LEU A 10 11.36 8.06 7.01
N GLN A 11 11.07 7.91 5.72
CA GLN A 11 10.17 6.87 5.22
C GLN A 11 10.95 6.01 4.22
N LEU A 12 10.98 4.71 4.44
CA LEU A 12 11.51 3.77 3.46
C LEU A 12 10.31 3.20 2.70
N TYR A 13 10.15 3.58 1.44
CA TYR A 13 9.10 3.01 0.59
C TYR A 13 9.41 1.55 0.27
N THR A 14 8.55 0.65 0.70
CA THR A 14 8.70 -0.80 0.50
C THR A 14 7.39 -1.42 0.05
N GLU A 15 7.32 -1.86 -1.20
CA GLU A 15 6.18 -2.64 -1.71
C GLU A 15 6.27 -4.09 -1.20
N HIS A 16 7.28 -4.79 -1.68
CA HIS A 16 7.52 -6.21 -1.41
C HIS A 16 8.87 -6.45 -0.73
N THR A 17 9.68 -5.41 -0.56
CA THR A 17 11.07 -5.51 -0.06
C THR A 17 11.15 -5.48 1.48
N PHE A 18 10.12 -6.00 2.14
CA PHE A 18 10.10 -6.27 3.57
C PHE A 18 9.80 -7.75 3.79
N ALA A 19 10.46 -8.37 4.75
CA ALA A 19 10.37 -9.81 4.97
C ALA A 19 9.08 -10.20 5.72
N TYR A 20 7.93 -10.01 5.07
CA TYR A 20 6.60 -10.36 5.56
C TYR A 20 6.50 -11.87 5.87
N THR A 21 6.03 -12.21 7.07
CA THR A 21 6.02 -13.57 7.61
C THR A 21 5.07 -14.45 6.80
N GLY A 22 5.55 -15.60 6.30
CA GLY A 22 4.74 -16.52 5.49
C GLY A 22 4.55 -16.07 4.04
N HIS A 23 5.20 -14.99 3.62
CA HIS A 23 5.14 -14.44 2.27
C HIS A 23 6.50 -14.50 1.55
N GLU A 24 7.36 -15.45 1.93
CA GLU A 24 8.75 -15.59 1.45
C GLU A 24 8.86 -15.62 -0.07
N VAL A 25 7.88 -16.24 -0.74
CA VAL A 25 7.88 -16.38 -2.20
C VAL A 25 7.94 -15.02 -2.91
N VAL A 26 7.36 -13.98 -2.30
CA VAL A 26 7.27 -12.63 -2.86
C VAL A 26 8.59 -11.87 -2.71
N TRP A 27 9.25 -11.98 -1.55
CA TRP A 27 10.35 -11.10 -1.17
C TRP A 27 11.73 -11.75 -1.14
N ARG A 28 11.84 -13.08 -1.16
CA ARG A 28 13.11 -13.82 -0.91
C ARG A 28 14.28 -13.41 -1.79
N ASP A 29 14.01 -13.02 -3.03
CA ASP A 29 15.03 -12.64 -4.02
C ASP A 29 15.13 -11.11 -4.21
N ALA A 30 14.49 -10.33 -3.33
CA ALA A 30 14.39 -8.87 -3.45
C ALA A 30 15.31 -8.10 -2.47
N SER A 31 16.26 -8.79 -1.83
CA SER A 31 17.09 -8.23 -0.75
C SER A 31 16.26 -7.47 0.30
N PRO A 32 15.30 -8.17 0.95
CA PRO A 32 14.32 -7.53 1.82
C PRO A 32 14.95 -6.94 3.08
N MET A 33 14.31 -5.90 3.62
CA MET A 33 14.50 -5.52 5.02
C MET A 33 13.85 -6.56 5.92
N THR A 34 14.64 -7.21 6.77
CA THR A 34 14.12 -8.13 7.78
C THR A 34 13.54 -7.38 8.98
N HIS A 35 12.71 -8.07 9.78
CA HIS A 35 12.16 -7.52 11.02
C HIS A 35 13.27 -6.98 11.98
N PRO A 36 14.37 -7.70 12.27
CA PRO A 36 15.45 -7.16 13.09
C PRO A 36 16.17 -5.95 12.46
N GLU A 37 16.35 -5.93 11.15
CA GLU A 37 16.98 -4.81 10.45
C GLU A 37 16.10 -3.55 10.49
N MET A 38 14.79 -3.70 10.32
CA MET A 38 13.84 -2.60 10.43
C MET A 38 13.83 -2.02 11.85
N ARG A 39 13.83 -2.87 12.90
CA ARG A 39 13.97 -2.43 14.30
C ARG A 39 15.31 -1.73 14.58
N ARG A 40 16.38 -2.19 13.93
CA ARG A 40 17.71 -1.56 14.03
C ARG A 40 17.71 -0.18 13.37
N LEU A 41 17.05 -0.04 12.22
CA LEU A 41 16.88 1.23 11.53
C LEU A 41 16.03 2.20 12.36
N ASP A 42 14.91 1.73 12.90
CA ASP A 42 14.05 2.50 13.83
C ASP A 42 14.87 3.02 15.02
N SER A 43 15.62 2.13 15.68
CA SER A 43 16.47 2.51 16.81
C SER A 43 17.58 3.48 16.42
N LEU A 44 18.07 3.45 15.19
CA LEU A 44 19.05 4.41 14.67
C LEU A 44 18.40 5.77 14.43
N CYS A 45 17.20 5.80 13.85
CA CYS A 45 16.43 7.03 13.63
C CYS A 45 16.14 7.73 14.96
N ASP A 46 15.65 6.97 15.95
CA ASP A 46 15.35 7.45 17.30
C ASP A 46 16.55 8.13 17.99
N ARG A 47 17.74 7.51 17.92
CA ARG A 47 18.98 8.10 18.48
C ARG A 47 19.40 9.42 17.82
N HIS A 48 18.86 9.72 16.64
CA HIS A 48 19.14 10.92 15.89
C HIS A 48 17.94 11.89 15.83
N GLY A 49 16.88 11.64 16.60
CA GLY A 49 15.68 12.47 16.62
C GLY A 49 14.88 12.42 15.32
N LEU A 50 14.93 11.29 14.61
CA LEU A 50 14.16 11.02 13.40
C LEU A 50 13.05 10.02 13.71
N ASP A 51 11.84 10.30 13.22
CA ASP A 51 10.75 9.33 13.18
C ASP A 51 10.90 8.42 11.97
N LEU A 52 10.96 7.09 12.18
CA LEU A 52 10.83 6.13 11.09
C LEU A 52 9.35 5.83 10.86
N VAL A 53 8.84 6.14 9.68
CA VAL A 53 7.47 5.81 9.26
C VAL A 53 7.49 4.55 8.39
N ALA A 54 6.66 3.58 8.76
CA ALA A 54 6.38 2.43 7.91
C ALA A 54 5.67 2.91 6.64
N ASN A 55 6.26 2.65 5.47
CA ASN A 55 5.72 3.10 4.19
C ASN A 55 5.67 1.93 3.21
N MET A 56 4.45 1.53 2.88
CA MET A 56 4.15 0.42 1.99
C MET A 56 3.03 0.78 1.04
N ASN A 57 2.71 -0.14 0.12
CA ASN A 57 1.52 -0.06 -0.70
C ASN A 57 0.55 -1.19 -0.30
N CYS A 58 -0.72 -0.84 -0.10
CA CYS A 58 -1.76 -1.76 0.35
C CYS A 58 -2.87 -2.00 -0.69
N PHE A 59 -2.73 -1.43 -1.90
CA PHE A 59 -3.76 -1.51 -2.93
C PHE A 59 -3.17 -1.56 -4.35
N GLY A 60 -2.64 -0.43 -4.83
CA GLY A 60 -1.80 -0.36 -6.04
C GLY A 60 -0.37 -0.82 -5.77
N HIS A 61 0.47 -0.86 -6.81
CA HIS A 61 1.87 -1.30 -6.75
C HIS A 61 2.09 -2.68 -6.12
N MET A 62 1.14 -3.58 -6.37
CA MET A 62 1.17 -4.97 -5.89
C MET A 62 1.74 -5.94 -6.93
N GLY A 63 2.39 -5.43 -7.99
CA GLY A 63 2.81 -6.25 -9.14
C GLY A 63 3.73 -7.42 -8.77
N ARG A 64 4.67 -7.23 -7.83
CA ARG A 64 5.50 -8.34 -7.36
C ARG A 64 4.68 -9.42 -6.66
N TRP A 65 3.71 -9.04 -5.84
CA TRP A 65 2.81 -9.96 -5.16
C TRP A 65 1.99 -10.77 -6.17
N LEU A 66 1.32 -10.06 -7.09
CA LEU A 66 0.38 -10.62 -8.06
C LEU A 66 1.04 -11.43 -9.18
N ALA A 67 2.36 -11.33 -9.34
CA ALA A 67 3.14 -12.19 -10.24
C ALA A 67 3.23 -13.64 -9.74
N HIS A 68 2.89 -13.92 -8.48
CA HIS A 68 2.90 -15.26 -7.90
C HIS A 68 1.49 -15.88 -7.92
N GLU A 69 1.42 -17.15 -8.31
CA GLU A 69 0.15 -17.90 -8.45
C GLU A 69 -0.73 -17.85 -7.19
N GLU A 70 -0.12 -17.93 -6.01
CA GLU A 70 -0.82 -17.87 -4.71
C GLU A 70 -1.60 -16.55 -4.51
N TYR A 71 -1.14 -15.44 -5.09
CA TYR A 71 -1.75 -14.12 -4.95
C TYR A 71 -2.48 -13.68 -6.23
N ARG A 72 -2.35 -14.41 -7.34
CA ARG A 72 -2.95 -14.05 -8.64
C ARG A 72 -4.46 -13.82 -8.53
N GLY A 73 -5.16 -14.64 -7.74
CA GLY A 73 -6.61 -14.51 -7.51
C GLY A 73 -7.03 -13.25 -6.74
N ARG A 74 -6.07 -12.50 -6.17
CA ARG A 74 -6.33 -11.23 -5.48
C ARG A 74 -6.33 -10.04 -6.44
N ALA A 75 -5.83 -10.19 -7.66
CA ALA A 75 -5.71 -9.09 -8.61
C ALA A 75 -7.07 -8.53 -9.05
N GLU A 76 -7.13 -7.23 -9.31
CA GLU A 76 -8.26 -6.59 -9.98
C GLU A 76 -8.47 -7.18 -11.37
N ALA A 77 -7.39 -7.31 -12.13
CA ALA A 77 -7.38 -7.94 -13.44
C ALA A 77 -6.28 -9.02 -13.49
N PRO A 78 -6.57 -10.29 -13.12
CA PRO A 78 -5.55 -11.35 -13.06
C PRO A 78 -4.82 -11.59 -14.40
N ASP A 79 -5.51 -11.40 -15.52
CA ASP A 79 -4.95 -11.57 -16.86
C ASP A 79 -4.28 -10.29 -17.40
N GLY A 80 -4.17 -9.25 -16.57
CA GLY A 80 -3.65 -7.93 -16.94
C GLY A 80 -4.69 -7.06 -17.64
N THR A 81 -4.28 -5.83 -17.95
CA THR A 81 -5.09 -4.82 -18.63
C THR A 81 -4.35 -4.27 -19.85
N PRO A 82 -5.04 -3.66 -20.84
CA PRO A 82 -4.35 -2.93 -21.90
C PRO A 82 -3.36 -1.93 -21.31
N ALA A 83 -2.14 -1.90 -21.85
CA ALA A 83 -1.10 -1.03 -21.34
C ALA A 83 -1.55 0.44 -21.36
N ILE A 84 -1.45 1.11 -20.21
CA ILE A 84 -1.72 2.55 -20.10
C ILE A 84 -0.67 3.39 -20.85
N TRP A 85 0.51 2.81 -21.12
CA TRP A 85 1.62 3.44 -21.85
C TRP A 85 2.07 2.55 -23.00
N GLY A 86 1.71 2.92 -24.24
CA GLY A 86 2.13 2.23 -25.45
C GLY A 86 1.26 1.04 -25.83
N GLU A 87 1.84 0.08 -26.54
CA GLU A 87 1.15 -1.13 -27.00
C GLU A 87 1.43 -2.31 -26.06
N GLY A 88 0.43 -3.17 -25.86
CA GLY A 88 0.57 -4.42 -25.12
C GLY A 88 -0.38 -4.56 -23.93
N VAL A 89 -0.03 -5.48 -23.03
CA VAL A 89 -0.78 -5.77 -21.80
C VAL A 89 0.13 -5.46 -20.62
N MET A 90 -0.35 -4.62 -19.71
CA MET A 90 0.28 -4.38 -18.42
C MET A 90 -0.06 -5.56 -17.50
N PRO A 91 0.92 -6.14 -16.79
CA PRO A 91 0.65 -7.22 -15.84
C PRO A 91 -0.13 -6.70 -14.62
N PRO A 92 -0.81 -7.60 -13.88
CA PRO A 92 -1.57 -7.26 -12.69
C PRO A 92 -0.75 -6.41 -11.71
N GLY A 93 -1.28 -5.26 -11.33
CA GLY A 93 -0.61 -4.30 -10.45
C GLY A 93 -1.45 -3.85 -9.26
N CYS A 94 -2.75 -4.12 -9.28
CA CYS A 94 -3.70 -3.69 -8.26
C CYS A 94 -4.44 -4.88 -7.64
N LEU A 95 -4.65 -4.85 -6.32
CA LEU A 95 -5.62 -5.75 -5.69
C LEU A 95 -7.03 -5.41 -6.18
N ALA A 96 -7.91 -6.40 -6.31
CA ALA A 96 -9.34 -6.16 -6.46
C ALA A 96 -9.87 -5.45 -5.20
N PRO A 97 -10.78 -4.46 -5.31
CA PRO A 97 -11.24 -3.65 -4.18
C PRO A 97 -12.26 -4.38 -3.28
N THR A 98 -11.95 -5.61 -2.87
CA THR A 98 -12.78 -6.48 -2.03
C THR A 98 -12.46 -6.31 -0.55
N GLU A 99 -13.37 -6.78 0.32
CA GLU A 99 -13.15 -6.81 1.77
C GLU A 99 -11.96 -7.70 2.18
N ASP A 100 -11.82 -8.87 1.55
CA ASP A 100 -10.69 -9.78 1.81
C ASP A 100 -9.34 -9.15 1.44
N ASN A 101 -9.28 -8.44 0.31
CA ASN A 101 -8.05 -7.75 -0.09
C ASN A 101 -7.74 -6.52 0.78
N ALA A 102 -8.76 -5.80 1.24
CA ALA A 102 -8.55 -4.74 2.24
C ALA A 102 -7.99 -5.33 3.55
N ALA A 103 -8.55 -6.45 4.02
CA ALA A 103 -8.05 -7.14 5.21
C ALA A 103 -6.60 -7.64 5.02
N PHE A 104 -6.27 -8.16 3.84
CA PHE A 104 -4.90 -8.52 3.47
C PHE A 104 -3.95 -7.33 3.54
N GLY A 105 -4.30 -6.20 2.89
CA GLY A 105 -3.49 -4.97 2.92
C GLY A 105 -3.31 -4.41 4.34
N VAL A 106 -4.37 -4.44 5.17
CA VAL A 106 -4.29 -4.08 6.59
C VAL A 106 -3.36 -5.01 7.37
N GLY A 107 -3.37 -6.31 7.07
CA GLY A 107 -2.45 -7.28 7.66
C GLY A 107 -0.98 -6.93 7.38
N LEU A 108 -0.65 -6.63 6.12
CA LEU A 108 0.70 -6.18 5.73
C LEU A 108 1.09 -4.88 6.44
N ALA A 109 0.18 -3.89 6.48
CA ALA A 109 0.43 -2.62 7.15
C ALA A 109 0.72 -2.82 8.66
N ARG A 110 -0.10 -3.64 9.34
CA ARG A 110 0.08 -3.97 10.76
C ARG A 110 1.40 -4.67 11.04
N GLU A 111 1.79 -5.63 10.21
CA GLU A 111 3.04 -6.37 10.40
C GLU A 111 4.25 -5.42 10.34
N MET A 112 4.33 -4.58 9.31
CA MET A 112 5.42 -3.61 9.20
C MET A 112 5.36 -2.54 10.30
N ALA A 113 4.16 -2.07 10.66
CA ALA A 113 3.99 -1.11 11.74
C ALA A 113 4.42 -1.67 13.10
N SER A 114 4.36 -3.00 13.31
CA SER A 114 4.74 -3.65 14.56
C SER A 114 6.25 -3.57 14.88
N VAL A 115 7.08 -3.25 13.88
CA VAL A 115 8.55 -3.18 14.03
C VAL A 115 9.11 -1.76 14.04
N VAL A 116 8.24 -0.76 14.02
CA VAL A 116 8.60 0.66 14.16
C VAL A 116 7.88 1.27 15.38
N ARG A 117 8.50 2.27 16.03
CA ARG A 117 7.91 2.90 17.22
C ARG A 117 6.86 3.94 16.88
N HIS A 118 7.06 4.65 15.76
CA HIS A 118 6.24 5.78 15.40
C HIS A 118 4.84 5.30 14.94
N ARG A 119 3.80 6.04 15.33
CA ARG A 119 2.39 5.64 15.07
C ARG A 119 1.89 6.07 13.70
N ARG A 120 2.64 6.89 12.98
CA ARG A 120 2.30 7.25 11.60
C ARG A 120 2.72 6.13 10.65
N ILE A 121 1.82 5.79 9.73
CA ILE A 121 2.00 4.77 8.69
C ILE A 121 1.64 5.37 7.35
N HIS A 122 2.27 4.93 6.26
CA HIS A 122 1.95 5.35 4.91
C HIS A 122 1.53 4.13 4.09
N ILE A 123 0.25 4.04 3.73
CA ILE A 123 -0.35 2.85 3.07
C ILE A 123 -0.31 2.91 1.54
N GLY A 124 0.29 3.96 0.99
CA GLY A 124 0.41 4.17 -0.45
C GLY A 124 -0.95 4.60 -1.01
N GLY A 125 -1.58 3.74 -1.80
CA GLY A 125 -2.93 3.96 -2.33
C GLY A 125 -2.97 4.79 -3.62
N ASP A 126 -1.81 5.02 -4.23
CA ASP A 126 -1.66 5.68 -5.52
C ASP A 126 -1.88 4.73 -6.69
N GLU A 127 -2.17 5.33 -7.85
CA GLU A 127 -2.05 4.67 -9.15
C GLU A 127 -2.69 3.26 -9.26
N PRO A 128 -3.94 3.02 -8.78
CA PRO A 128 -4.62 1.75 -8.95
C PRO A 128 -5.15 1.63 -10.40
N PHE A 129 -4.27 1.63 -11.38
CA PHE A 129 -4.60 1.84 -12.80
C PHE A 129 -5.73 0.95 -13.29
N GLU A 130 -5.70 -0.33 -12.91
CA GLU A 130 -6.63 -1.38 -13.34
C GLU A 130 -8.04 -1.29 -12.72
N LEU A 131 -8.26 -0.39 -11.75
CA LEU A 131 -9.54 -0.29 -11.04
C LEU A 131 -10.72 -0.02 -11.99
N GLY A 132 -11.58 -1.01 -12.18
CA GLY A 132 -12.74 -0.95 -13.06
C GLY A 132 -12.55 -1.68 -14.39
N ASP A 133 -11.40 -2.30 -14.61
CA ASP A 133 -11.11 -3.12 -15.79
C ASP A 133 -11.29 -4.61 -15.54
N GLY A 134 -11.50 -5.03 -14.28
CA GLY A 134 -11.65 -6.45 -13.93
C GLY A 134 -12.77 -6.69 -12.91
N VAL A 135 -12.42 -7.25 -11.75
CA VAL A 135 -13.38 -7.66 -10.70
C VAL A 135 -14.36 -6.54 -10.36
N SER A 136 -13.91 -5.29 -10.33
CA SER A 136 -14.75 -4.13 -9.98
C SER A 136 -15.47 -3.47 -11.16
N ALA A 137 -15.32 -3.94 -12.40
CA ALA A 137 -15.86 -3.29 -13.59
C ALA A 137 -17.37 -3.00 -13.52
N ALA A 138 -18.16 -3.97 -13.06
CA ALA A 138 -19.60 -3.80 -12.92
C ALA A 138 -19.95 -2.74 -11.86
N GLU A 139 -19.21 -2.70 -10.76
CA GLU A 139 -19.45 -1.75 -9.67
C GLU A 139 -19.04 -0.33 -10.06
N VAL A 140 -17.89 -0.20 -10.73
CA VAL A 140 -17.40 1.07 -11.26
C VAL A 140 -18.37 1.64 -12.30
N ALA A 141 -18.98 0.78 -13.14
CA ALA A 141 -19.99 1.23 -14.10
C ALA A 141 -21.26 1.79 -13.44
N VAL A 142 -21.61 1.33 -12.23
CA VAL A 142 -22.82 1.75 -11.50
C VAL A 142 -22.56 2.96 -10.60
N ARG A 143 -21.48 2.93 -9.82
CA ARG A 143 -21.20 3.90 -8.75
C ARG A 143 -20.09 4.91 -9.08
N GLY A 144 -19.35 4.65 -10.15
CA GLY A 144 -18.18 5.44 -10.51
C GLY A 144 -16.91 5.02 -9.78
N ARG A 145 -15.77 5.21 -10.45
CA ARG A 145 -14.45 4.77 -10.00
C ARG A 145 -14.04 5.39 -8.66
N ASP A 146 -14.29 6.69 -8.47
CA ASP A 146 -13.91 7.41 -7.27
C ASP A 146 -14.59 6.84 -6.02
N HIS A 147 -15.87 6.47 -6.13
CA HIS A 147 -16.62 5.94 -5.00
C HIS A 147 -16.18 4.52 -4.62
N VAL A 148 -15.89 3.66 -5.61
CA VAL A 148 -15.32 2.33 -5.37
C VAL A 148 -13.93 2.43 -4.73
N TYR A 149 -13.11 3.37 -5.20
CA TYR A 149 -11.80 3.67 -4.63
C TYR A 149 -11.90 4.11 -3.16
N LEU A 150 -12.75 5.10 -2.86
CA LEU A 150 -12.94 5.63 -1.51
C LEU A 150 -13.42 4.55 -0.55
N GLU A 151 -14.39 3.75 -0.97
CA GLU A 151 -14.89 2.65 -0.15
C GLU A 151 -13.78 1.64 0.18
N HIS A 152 -12.95 1.26 -0.79
CA HIS A 152 -11.82 0.36 -0.54
C HIS A 152 -10.77 1.00 0.39
N LEU A 153 -10.44 2.28 0.17
CA LEU A 153 -9.50 3.01 1.00
C LEU A 153 -10.01 3.11 2.45
N ARG A 154 -11.31 3.36 2.67
CA ARG A 154 -11.93 3.34 4.01
C ARG A 154 -11.79 2.00 4.70
N ARG A 155 -12.00 0.88 3.99
CA ARG A 155 -11.80 -0.48 4.55
C ARG A 155 -10.37 -0.71 5.06
N ILE A 156 -9.38 0.01 4.52
CA ILE A 156 -7.98 -0.05 4.96
C ILE A 156 -7.70 0.96 6.08
N ILE A 157 -8.15 2.21 5.92
CA ILE A 157 -7.86 3.29 6.86
C ILE A 157 -8.55 3.07 8.20
N GLU A 158 -9.85 2.73 8.21
CA GLU A 158 -10.65 2.67 9.44
C GLU A 158 -10.07 1.70 10.49
N PRO A 159 -9.68 0.45 10.14
CA PRO A 159 -9.04 -0.44 11.10
C PRO A 159 -7.71 0.08 11.63
N LEU A 160 -6.89 0.71 10.79
CA LEU A 160 -5.57 1.21 11.17
C LEU A 160 -5.68 2.43 12.09
N VAL A 161 -6.66 3.31 11.84
CA VAL A 161 -7.02 4.41 12.74
C VAL A 161 -7.54 3.86 14.07
N ALA A 162 -8.38 2.83 14.05
CA ALA A 162 -8.87 2.16 15.26
C ALA A 162 -7.74 1.53 16.09
N ASP A 163 -6.65 1.07 15.45
CA ASP A 163 -5.43 0.59 16.10
C ASP A 163 -4.55 1.73 16.67
N GLY A 164 -4.97 2.99 16.48
CA GLY A 164 -4.28 4.19 16.97
C GLY A 164 -3.19 4.72 16.04
N HIS A 165 -3.21 4.35 14.76
CA HIS A 165 -2.28 4.89 13.77
C HIS A 165 -2.76 6.22 13.17
N GLN A 166 -1.80 7.06 12.80
CA GLN A 166 -2.04 8.19 11.89
C GLN A 166 -1.74 7.72 10.47
N VAL A 167 -2.77 7.60 9.63
CA VAL A 167 -2.62 7.04 8.29
C VAL A 167 -2.29 8.15 7.28
N MET A 168 -1.25 7.91 6.48
CA MET A 168 -0.89 8.69 5.30
C MET A 168 -1.14 7.85 4.06
N PHE A 169 -1.46 8.50 2.96
CA PHE A 169 -1.62 7.90 1.64
C PHE A 169 -1.34 8.96 0.58
N TRP A 170 -1.10 8.55 -0.65
CA TRP A 170 -0.90 9.45 -1.78
C TRP A 170 -2.24 9.98 -2.29
N ALA A 171 -2.32 11.30 -2.54
CA ALA A 171 -3.58 11.97 -2.85
C ALA A 171 -3.80 12.21 -4.36
N ASP A 172 -3.14 11.45 -5.25
CA ASP A 172 -3.18 11.66 -6.70
C ASP A 172 -4.61 11.57 -7.28
N LEU A 173 -5.44 10.66 -6.77
CA LEU A 173 -6.84 10.52 -7.17
C LEU A 173 -7.72 11.70 -6.71
N PHE A 174 -7.33 12.40 -5.64
CA PHE A 174 -8.06 13.55 -5.11
C PHE A 174 -7.71 14.87 -5.81
N ARG A 175 -6.73 14.86 -6.73
CA ARG A 175 -6.34 16.08 -7.47
C ARG A 175 -7.50 16.64 -8.29
N ARG A 176 -8.39 15.78 -8.80
CA ARG A 176 -9.57 16.19 -9.59
C ARG A 176 -10.68 16.74 -8.69
N ASP A 177 -10.92 16.09 -7.56
CA ASP A 177 -11.93 16.50 -6.59
C ASP A 177 -11.39 16.38 -5.16
N PRO A 178 -10.80 17.45 -4.60
CA PRO A 178 -10.30 17.46 -3.24
C PRO A 178 -11.38 17.29 -2.17
N SER A 179 -12.67 17.52 -2.50
CA SER A 179 -13.76 17.45 -1.52
C SER A 179 -14.00 16.02 -1.01
N LEU A 180 -13.65 15.02 -1.82
CA LEU A 180 -13.71 13.60 -1.46
C LEU A 180 -12.84 13.24 -0.26
N MET A 181 -11.81 14.04 0.07
CA MET A 181 -11.01 13.82 1.29
C MET A 181 -11.84 13.94 2.57
N SER A 182 -12.95 14.68 2.54
CA SER A 182 -13.87 14.80 3.69
C SER A 182 -14.65 13.51 3.99
N GLU A 183 -14.62 12.53 3.09
CA GLU A 183 -15.22 11.21 3.27
C GLU A 183 -14.28 10.21 3.97
N LEU A 184 -13.03 10.59 4.25
CA LEU A 184 -12.08 9.74 4.98
C LEU A 184 -12.02 10.14 6.47
N PRO A 185 -11.83 9.17 7.39
CA PRO A 185 -11.79 9.41 8.83
C PRO A 185 -10.53 10.16 9.30
#